data_AF-A0A2V7HJI0-F1
#
_entry.id   AF-A0A2V7HJI0-F1
#
_cell.length_a   1.000
_cell.length_b   1.000
_cell.length_c   1.000
_cell.angle_alpha   90.00
_cell.angle_beta   90.00
_cell.angle_gamma   90.00
#
_symmetry.space_group_name_H-M   'P 1'
#
loop_
_entity.id
_entity.type
_entity.pdbx_description
1 polymer ?
#
loop_
_entity_poly.entity_id
_entity_poly.type
_entity_poly.pdbx_seq_one_letter_code
_entity_poly.pdbx_strand_id
1 'polypeptide(L)' 'TLVRGLREPDLDRGGQHPKVGFLRVRDLLQEWVHHDRNHIRQALANAQAYVWPAMGNSQKFAGE' A
#
# COMPACT_ATOMS: atom_id res chain seq x y z
N THR A 1 13.84 -16.83 -2.59
CA THR A 1 12.77 -16.10 -3.29
C THR A 1 13.35 -14.87 -3.95
N LEU A 2 12.74 -14.36 -5.02
CA LEU A 2 13.29 -13.32 -5.91
C LEU A 2 13.87 -12.10 -5.15
N VAL A 3 13.05 -11.43 -4.32
CA VAL A 3 13.47 -10.20 -3.62
C VAL A 3 14.65 -10.44 -2.67
N ARG A 4 14.67 -11.58 -1.96
CA ARG A 4 15.76 -11.93 -1.03
C ARG A 4 17.10 -12.20 -1.72
N GLY A 5 17.08 -12.45 -3.03
CA GLY A 5 18.29 -12.70 -3.82
C GLY A 5 18.93 -11.45 -4.41
N LEU A 6 18.28 -10.28 -4.29
CA LEU A 6 18.79 -9.02 -4.83
C LEU A 6 20.02 -8.55 -4.04
N ARG A 7 21.04 -8.09 -4.75
CA ARG A 7 22.23 -7.43 -4.17
C ARG A 7 22.12 -5.92 -4.36
N GLU A 8 22.95 -5.15 -3.64
CA GLU A 8 23.00 -3.69 -3.77
C GLU A 8 23.07 -3.21 -5.23
N PRO A 9 23.92 -3.76 -6.13
CA PRO A 9 23.93 -3.33 -7.53
C PRO A 9 22.64 -3.61 -8.29
N ASP A 10 21.88 -4.63 -7.91
CA ASP A 10 20.60 -4.93 -8.55
C ASP A 10 19.54 -3.89 -8.19
N LEU A 11 19.63 -3.28 -7.00
CA LEU A 11 18.71 -2.25 -6.53
C LEU A 11 18.82 -0.95 -7.33
N ASP A 12 19.97 -0.70 -7.97
CA ASP A 12 20.22 0.47 -8.82
C ASP A 12 19.83 0.26 -10.29
N ARG A 13 19.56 -0.99 -10.69
CA ARG A 13 19.06 -1.28 -12.03
C ARG A 13 17.67 -0.67 -12.18
N GLY A 14 17.36 -0.22 -13.39
CA GLY A 14 16.09 0.44 -13.67
C GLY A 14 15.75 0.45 -15.16
N GLY A 15 14.62 1.07 -15.46
CA GLY A 15 14.11 1.22 -16.82
C GLY A 15 13.20 2.43 -16.96
N GLN A 16 12.90 2.80 -18.20
CA GLN A 16 12.03 3.93 -18.50
C GLN A 16 10.56 3.50 -18.43
N HIS A 17 9.80 4.05 -17.48
CA HIS A 17 8.35 3.94 -17.45
C HIS A 17 7.72 5.08 -18.28
N PRO A 18 6.74 4.81 -19.17
CA PRO A 18 6.22 5.80 -20.11
C PRO A 18 5.58 7.02 -19.42
N LYS A 19 5.08 6.85 -18.20
CA LYS A 19 4.41 7.93 -17.44
C LYS A 19 5.30 8.65 -16.42
N VAL A 20 6.20 7.95 -15.75
CA VAL A 20 6.87 8.48 -14.53
C VAL A 20 8.38 8.60 -14.70
N GLY A 21 8.90 8.31 -15.88
CA GLY A 21 10.32 8.43 -16.16
C GLY A 21 11.12 7.19 -15.74
N PHE A 22 12.40 7.38 -15.47
CA PHE A 22 13.29 6.31 -15.07
C PHE A 22 12.96 5.81 -13.65
N LEU A 23 12.72 4.52 -13.50
CA LEU A 23 12.42 3.86 -12.22
C LEU A 23 13.46 2.80 -11.92
N ARG A 24 13.98 2.80 -10.69
CA ARG A 24 14.87 1.75 -10.19
C ARG A 24 14.10 0.63 -9.50
N VAL A 25 14.73 -0.52 -9.37
CA VAL A 25 14.22 -1.64 -8.57
C VAL A 25 13.97 -1.20 -7.12
N ARG A 26 14.86 -0.40 -6.51
CA ARG A 26 14.65 0.11 -5.15
C ARG A 26 13.38 0.96 -5.01
N ASP A 27 13.04 1.75 -6.02
CA ASP A 27 11.87 2.62 -6.00
C ASP A 27 10.58 1.77 -6.00
N LEU A 28 10.55 0.76 -6.87
CA LEU A 28 9.43 -0.19 -6.97
C LEU A 28 9.23 -0.99 -5.68
N LEU A 29 10.31 -1.39 -4.99
CA LEU A 29 10.19 -2.11 -3.72
C LEU A 29 9.57 -1.22 -2.63
N GLN A 30 9.92 0.06 -2.55
CA GLN A 30 9.29 0.98 -1.59
C GLN A 30 7.82 1.23 -1.94
N GLU A 31 7.51 1.42 -3.23
CA GLU A 31 6.14 1.58 -3.69
C GLU A 31 5.29 0.35 -3.33
N TRP A 32 5.83 -0.85 -3.47
CA TRP A 32 5.08 -2.06 -3.12
C TRP A 32 4.74 -2.13 -1.62
N VAL A 33 5.67 -1.77 -0.73
CA VAL A 33 5.39 -1.69 0.72
C VAL A 33 4.33 -0.62 1.03
N HIS A 34 4.38 0.52 0.34
CA HIS A 34 3.37 1.56 0.49
C HIS A 34 1.99 1.09 -0.01
N HIS A 35 1.96 0.44 -1.17
CA HIS A 35 0.77 -0.08 -1.82
C HIS A 35 0.06 -1.13 -0.96
N ASP A 36 0.79 -2.06 -0.35
CA ASP A 36 0.23 -3.04 0.57
C ASP A 36 -0.47 -2.38 1.77
N ARG A 37 0.14 -1.33 2.33
CA ARG A 37 -0.49 -0.55 3.42
C ARG A 37 -1.75 0.18 2.96
N ASN A 38 -1.78 0.69 1.73
CA ASN A 38 -2.99 1.29 1.17
C ASN A 38 -4.13 0.27 1.05
N HIS A 39 -3.84 -0.96 0.66
CA HIS A 39 -4.84 -2.02 0.63
C HIS A 39 -5.32 -2.45 2.02
N ILE A 40 -4.43 -2.52 3.01
CA ILE A 40 -4.83 -2.78 4.40
C ILE A 40 -5.77 -1.67 4.89
N ARG A 41 -5.42 -0.40 4.64
CA ARG A 41 -6.28 0.74 4.99
C ARG A 41 -7.66 0.64 4.33
N GLN A 42 -7.71 0.24 3.07
CA GLN A 42 -8.96 0.04 2.34
C GLN A 42 -9.80 -1.10 2.93
N ALA A 43 -9.18 -2.24 3.27
CA ALA A 43 -9.88 -3.37 3.87
C ALA A 43 -10.48 -3.01 5.24
N LEU A 44 -9.73 -2.28 6.07
CA LEU A 44 -10.22 -1.77 7.36
C LEU A 44 -11.41 -0.82 7.17
N ALA A 45 -11.30 0.12 6.22
CA ALA A 45 -12.39 1.04 5.91
C ALA A 45 -13.64 0.31 5.43
N ASN A 46 -13.50 -0.72 4.60
CA ASN A 46 -14.62 -1.54 4.14
C ASN A 46 -15.32 -2.26 5.30
N ALA A 47 -14.55 -2.84 6.24
CA ALA A 47 -15.12 -3.51 7.41
C ALA A 47 -15.86 -2.51 8.33
N GLN A 48 -15.28 -1.33 8.56
CA GLN A 48 -15.94 -0.25 9.32
C GLN A 48 -17.24 0.20 8.63
N ALA A 49 -17.20 0.44 7.32
CA ALA A 49 -18.37 0.84 6.54
C ALA A 49 -19.47 -0.23 6.54
N TYR A 50 -19.09 -1.51 6.51
CA TYR A 50 -20.05 -2.63 6.53
C TYR A 50 -20.86 -2.67 7.83
N VAL A 51 -20.21 -2.50 8.98
CA VAL A 51 -20.91 -2.55 10.29
C VAL A 51 -21.62 -1.26 10.63
N TRP A 52 -21.21 -0.13 10.03
CA TRP A 52 -21.70 1.20 10.38
C TRP A 52 -23.22 1.30 10.47
N PRO A 53 -24.04 0.85 9.48
CA PRO A 53 -25.50 0.97 9.56
C PRO A 53 -26.13 0.20 10.74
N ALA A 54 -25.46 -0.84 11.24
CA ALA A 54 -25.95 -1.67 12.34
C ALA A 54 -25.58 -1.12 13.74
N MET A 55 -24.70 -0.11 13.83
CA MET A 55 -24.22 0.41 15.12
C MET A 55 -25.27 1.21 15.91
N GLY A 56 -26.34 1.70 15.27
CA GLY A 56 -27.38 2.49 15.93
C GLY A 56 -26.81 3.71 16.67
N ASN A 57 -27.26 3.94 17.91
CA ASN A 57 -26.80 5.09 18.71
C ASN A 57 -25.29 5.10 19.00
N SER A 58 -24.60 3.96 18.91
CA SER A 58 -23.15 3.88 19.10
C SER A 58 -22.36 4.59 18.00
N GLN A 59 -22.98 4.95 16.87
CA GLN A 59 -22.35 5.81 15.85
C GLN A 59 -21.92 7.17 16.41
N LYS A 60 -22.54 7.65 17.50
CA LYS A 60 -22.23 8.95 18.12
C LYS A 60 -20.83 9.01 18.75
N PHE A 61 -20.21 7.87 19.05
CA PHE A 61 -18.82 7.80 19.49
C PHE A 61 -17.81 7.99 18.35
N ALA A 62 -18.25 8.07 17.09
CA ALA A 62 -17.34 8.22 15.97
C ALA A 62 -16.66 9.61 16.00
N GLY A 63 -15.33 9.61 16.10
CA GLY A 63 -14.53 10.85 16.14
C GLY A 63 -14.11 11.30 17.53
N GLU A 64 -14.54 10.59 18.59
CA GLU A 64 -13.87 10.60 19.90
C GLU A 64 -12.55 9.80 19.83
#